data_AF-A0A099NU67-F1
#
_entry.id   AF-A0A099NU67-F1
#
_cell.length_a   1.000
_cell.length_b   1.000
_cell.length_c   1.000
_cell.angle_alpha   90.00
_cell.angle_beta   90.00
_cell.angle_gamma   90.00
#
_symmetry.space_group_name_H-M   'P 1'
#
loop_
_entity.id
_entity.type
_entity.pdbx_description
1 polymer ?
#
loop_
_entity_poly.entity_id
_entity_poly.type
_entity_poly.pdbx_seq_one_letter_code
_entity_poly.pdbx_strand_id
1 'polypeptide(L)'
;MHMVVKKISDNAYEVDLPKTNKKDRVINVRWLRRFLQTDKQFPKVPPRTIAEARSRLTEIIGIASIDETNDTLDVYWKDCDPCHSSSIPYSLFLEIPEDLQRTLWDNAKAIDKDNKLRDEVSKAAG
;
A
#
# COMPACT_ATOMS: atom_id res chain seq x y z
N MET A 1 -4.73 10.08 -10.13
CA MET A 1 -5.59 9.27 -11.02
C MET A 1 -5.52 9.90 -12.40
N HIS A 2 -5.02 9.19 -13.41
CA HIS A 2 -4.89 9.71 -14.78
C HIS A 2 -6.18 9.45 -15.56
N MET A 3 -6.68 10.45 -16.27
CA MET A 3 -7.91 10.34 -17.05
C MET A 3 -7.58 10.33 -18.54
N VAL A 4 -8.41 9.62 -19.33
CA VAL A 4 -8.36 9.72 -20.79
C VAL A 4 -8.99 11.05 -21.19
N VAL A 5 -8.20 11.90 -21.86
CA VAL A 5 -8.63 13.24 -22.29
C VAL A 5 -9.31 13.18 -23.65
N LYS A 6 -8.76 12.37 -24.56
CA LYS A 6 -9.24 12.31 -25.95
C LYS A 6 -8.84 11.01 -26.63
N LYS A 7 -9.72 10.49 -27.50
CA LYS A 7 -9.37 9.41 -28.43
C LYS A 7 -8.76 10.01 -29.69
N ILE A 8 -7.52 9.63 -30.03
CA ILE A 8 -6.79 10.14 -31.21
C ILE A 8 -6.94 9.19 -32.39
N SER A 9 -6.94 7.88 -32.14
CA SER A 9 -7.25 6.84 -33.12
C SER A 9 -7.78 5.59 -32.41
N ASP A 10 -8.13 4.54 -33.14
CA ASP A 10 -8.58 3.28 -32.52
C ASP A 10 -7.53 2.65 -31.60
N ASN A 11 -6.25 2.93 -31.85
CA ASN A 11 -5.13 2.39 -31.09
C ASN A 11 -4.36 3.46 -30.30
N ALA A 12 -4.84 4.70 -30.24
CA ALA A 12 -4.12 5.77 -29.55
C ALA A 12 -5.07 6.70 -28.79
N TYR A 13 -4.73 6.91 -27.51
CA TYR A 13 -5.48 7.78 -26.61
C TYR A 13 -4.54 8.80 -25.99
N GLU A 14 -5.06 10.03 -25.85
CA GLU A 14 -4.41 11.08 -25.08
C GLU A 14 -4.83 10.95 -23.62
N VAL A 15 -3.85 10.90 -22.72
CA VAL A 15 -4.03 10.79 -21.27
C VAL A 15 -3.49 12.03 -20.56
N ASP A 16 -4.15 12.40 -19.45
CA ASP A 16 -3.70 13.51 -18.62
C ASP A 16 -2.54 13.05 -17.72
N LEU A 17 -1.32 13.37 -18.15
CA LEU A 17 -0.10 13.15 -17.39
C LEU A 17 0.42 14.48 -16.82
N PRO A 18 1.00 14.48 -15.59
CA PRO A 18 1.62 15.66 -15.00
C PRO A 18 2.63 16.30 -15.96
N LYS A 19 2.79 17.63 -15.87
CA LYS A 19 3.45 18.51 -16.85
C LYS A 19 4.97 18.31 -16.99
N THR A 20 5.45 17.09 -17.20
CA THR A 20 6.88 16.82 -17.38
C THR A 20 7.30 16.71 -18.84
N ASN A 21 6.40 16.39 -19.78
CA ASN A 21 6.61 16.61 -21.22
C ASN A 21 5.31 16.39 -22.01
N LYS A 22 5.03 17.19 -23.05
CA LYS A 22 3.84 16.98 -23.91
C LYS A 22 3.94 15.73 -24.79
N LYS A 23 5.16 15.25 -25.05
CA LYS A 23 5.44 14.15 -25.99
C LYS A 23 4.88 12.80 -25.53
N ASP A 24 4.77 12.58 -24.22
CA ASP A 24 4.41 11.28 -23.65
C ASP A 24 2.90 11.12 -23.36
N ARG A 25 2.09 12.09 -23.79
CA ARG A 25 0.63 12.10 -23.53
C ARG A 25 -0.16 11.15 -24.41
N VAL A 26 0.40 10.70 -25.52
CA VAL A 26 -0.27 9.81 -26.46
C VAL A 26 0.25 8.39 -26.24
N ILE A 27 -0.60 7.52 -25.72
CA ILE A 27 -0.26 6.11 -25.46
C ILE A 27 -0.85 5.25 -26.57
N ASN A 28 0.01 4.43 -27.19
CA ASN A 28 -0.43 3.41 -28.12
C ASN A 28 -0.94 2.19 -27.34
N VAL A 29 -2.23 1.93 -27.44
CA VAL A 29 -2.89 0.86 -26.66
C VAL A 29 -2.75 -0.52 -27.29
N ARG A 30 -2.24 -0.62 -28.54
CA ARG A 30 -2.07 -1.90 -29.26
C ARG A 30 -1.12 -2.87 -28.53
N TRP A 31 -0.17 -2.33 -27.76
CA TRP A 31 0.85 -3.10 -27.05
C TRP A 31 0.63 -3.18 -25.54
N LEU A 32 -0.46 -2.60 -25.03
CA LEU A 32 -0.78 -2.74 -23.62
C LEU A 32 -1.18 -4.18 -23.35
N ARG A 33 -0.52 -4.80 -22.35
CA ARG A 33 -0.98 -6.09 -21.84
C ARG A 33 -2.40 -5.92 -21.31
N ARG A 34 -3.24 -6.92 -21.58
CA ARG A 34 -4.60 -6.97 -21.00
C ARG A 34 -4.48 -6.83 -19.49
N PHE A 35 -5.13 -5.82 -18.94
CA PHE A 35 -5.29 -5.73 -17.49
C PHE A 35 -6.16 -6.90 -17.04
N LEU A 36 -5.57 -7.82 -16.28
CA LEU A 36 -6.27 -8.89 -15.61
C LEU A 36 -6.50 -8.41 -14.19
N GLN A 37 -7.70 -7.89 -13.92
CA GLN A 37 -8.08 -7.51 -12.57
C GLN A 37 -8.14 -8.79 -11.73
N THR A 38 -7.20 -8.95 -10.80
CA THR A 38 -7.14 -10.12 -9.91
C THR A 38 -8.15 -9.98 -8.77
N ASP A 39 -9.43 -9.77 -9.10
CA ASP A 39 -10.51 -9.51 -8.14
C ASP A 39 -10.74 -10.65 -7.13
N LYS A 40 -10.16 -11.83 -7.37
CA LYS A 40 -10.37 -13.02 -6.56
C LYS A 40 -9.27 -13.32 -5.55
N GLN A 41 -8.10 -12.65 -5.64
CA GLN A 41 -6.98 -12.99 -4.75
C GLN A 41 -7.08 -12.27 -3.41
N PHE A 42 -7.56 -11.02 -3.42
CA PHE A 42 -7.78 -10.22 -2.22
C PHE A 42 -9.21 -9.68 -2.23
N PRO A 43 -10.14 -10.29 -1.48
CA PRO A 43 -11.55 -9.92 -1.52
C PRO A 43 -11.84 -8.57 -0.85
N LYS A 44 -10.90 -8.03 -0.06
CA LYS A 44 -11.07 -6.78 0.68
C LYS A 44 -10.09 -5.71 0.23
N VAL A 45 -10.50 -4.46 0.41
CA VAL A 45 -9.64 -3.28 0.31
C VAL A 45 -9.34 -2.74 1.71
N PRO A 46 -8.16 -2.15 1.92
CA PRO A 46 -7.87 -1.44 3.16
C PRO A 46 -8.90 -0.34 3.43
N PRO A 47 -9.22 -0.05 4.71
CA PRO A 47 -10.07 1.07 5.10
C PRO A 47 -9.53 2.38 4.55
N ARG A 48 -10.44 3.26 4.11
CA ARG A 48 -10.07 4.58 3.56
C ARG A 48 -10.37 5.70 4.54
N THR A 49 -11.22 5.45 5.53
CA THR A 49 -11.62 6.42 6.54
C THR A 49 -11.31 5.91 7.95
N ILE A 50 -11.17 6.85 8.90
CA ILE A 50 -10.93 6.53 10.31
C ILE A 50 -12.09 5.72 10.90
N ALA A 51 -13.33 6.00 10.50
CA ALA A 51 -14.51 5.27 10.96
C ALA A 51 -14.50 3.81 10.50
N GLU A 52 -14.12 3.55 9.25
CA GLU A 52 -13.94 2.19 8.73
C GLU A 52 -12.75 1.47 9.39
N ALA A 53 -11.66 2.20 9.64
CA ALA A 53 -10.50 1.63 10.31
C ALA A 53 -10.86 1.20 11.74
N ARG A 54 -11.60 2.05 12.48
CA ARG A 54 -12.08 1.76 13.84
C ARG A 54 -12.98 0.52 13.87
N SER A 55 -13.90 0.35 12.93
CA SER A 55 -14.80 -0.82 12.91
C SER A 55 -14.09 -2.13 12.54
N ARG A 56 -12.90 -2.04 11.93
CA ARG A 56 -12.13 -3.19 11.42
C ARG A 56 -10.82 -3.42 12.17
N LEU A 57 -10.60 -2.79 13.34
CA LEU A 57 -9.35 -2.87 14.10
C LEU A 57 -8.83 -4.30 14.34
N THR A 58 -9.74 -5.26 14.58
CA THR A 58 -9.38 -6.68 14.78
C THR A 58 -8.92 -7.39 13.50
N GLU A 59 -9.06 -6.76 12.34
CA GLU A 59 -8.57 -7.27 11.06
C GLU A 59 -7.12 -6.85 10.78
N ILE A 60 -6.48 -6.06 11.65
CA ILE A 60 -5.08 -5.70 11.48
C ILE A 60 -4.21 -6.95 11.72
N ILE A 61 -3.32 -7.24 10.77
CA ILE A 61 -2.45 -8.43 10.79
C ILE A 61 -0.97 -8.10 10.94
N GLY A 62 -0.58 -6.84 10.75
CA GLY A 62 0.81 -6.42 10.88
C GLY A 62 0.99 -4.91 10.84
N ILE A 63 2.13 -4.45 11.34
CA ILE A 63 2.59 -3.07 11.23
C ILE A 63 3.66 -3.05 10.12
N ALA A 64 3.44 -2.20 9.12
CA ALA A 64 4.34 -2.02 7.99
C ALA A 64 5.43 -0.99 8.30
N SER A 65 5.04 0.12 8.93
CA SER A 65 5.93 1.23 9.28
C SER A 65 5.39 2.00 10.48
N ILE A 66 6.30 2.65 11.20
CA ILE A 66 6.00 3.51 12.34
C ILE A 66 6.50 4.90 11.99
N ASP A 67 5.60 5.88 11.97
CA ASP A 67 5.95 7.29 11.83
C ASP A 67 5.80 7.99 13.18
N GLU A 68 6.93 8.11 13.88
CA GLU A 68 7.01 8.79 15.17
C GLU A 68 6.78 10.30 15.07
N THR A 69 6.97 10.90 13.89
CA THR A 69 6.82 12.36 13.71
C THR A 69 5.36 12.74 13.68
N ASN A 70 4.54 11.95 12.97
CA ASN A 70 3.11 12.20 12.84
C ASN A 70 2.25 11.38 13.81
N ASP A 71 2.86 10.56 14.67
CA ASP A 71 2.19 9.65 15.60
C ASP A 71 1.21 8.70 14.87
N THR A 72 1.67 8.15 13.75
CA THR A 72 0.88 7.26 12.88
C THR A 72 1.57 5.93 12.63
N LEU A 73 0.76 4.90 12.41
CA LEU A 73 1.20 3.55 12.07
C LEU A 73 0.63 3.16 10.71
N ASP A 74 1.49 2.71 9.80
CA ASP A 74 1.04 2.04 8.59
C ASP A 74 0.77 0.57 8.91
N VAL A 75 -0.44 0.10 8.64
CA VAL A 75 -0.86 -1.26 9.01
C VAL A 75 -1.36 -2.06 7.82
N TYR A 76 -1.15 -3.38 7.91
CA TYR A 76 -1.69 -4.36 6.98
C TYR A 76 -3.00 -4.95 7.50
N TRP A 77 -3.90 -5.25 6.57
CA TRP A 77 -5.24 -5.73 6.86
C TRP A 77 -5.44 -7.14 6.34
N LYS A 78 -6.21 -7.94 7.08
CA LYS A 78 -6.60 -9.29 6.70
C LYS A 78 -7.36 -9.29 5.37
N ASP A 79 -7.03 -10.25 4.51
CA ASP A 79 -7.64 -10.47 3.19
C ASP A 79 -7.51 -9.28 2.22
N CYS A 80 -6.60 -8.36 2.51
CA CYS A 80 -6.18 -7.27 1.61
C CYS A 80 -4.87 -7.63 0.92
N ASP A 81 -4.58 -6.94 -0.18
CA ASP A 81 -3.30 -7.05 -0.87
C ASP A 81 -2.14 -6.65 0.07
N PRO A 82 -1.12 -7.50 0.29
CA PRO A 82 0.04 -7.19 1.14
C PRO A 82 0.85 -5.98 0.69
N CYS A 83 0.71 -5.54 -0.56
CA CYS A 83 1.34 -4.31 -1.05
C CYS A 83 0.56 -3.05 -0.64
N HIS A 84 -0.63 -3.19 -0.04
CA HIS A 84 -1.46 -2.06 0.36
C HIS A 84 -1.56 -1.98 1.89
N SER A 85 -0.84 -1.02 2.47
CA SER A 85 -1.05 -0.57 3.85
C SER A 85 -2.01 0.62 3.89
N SER A 86 -2.51 0.94 5.08
CA SER A 86 -3.14 2.23 5.35
C SER A 86 -2.62 2.81 6.65
N SER A 87 -2.48 4.13 6.72
CA SER A 87 -2.06 4.83 7.93
C SER A 87 -3.21 5.00 8.90
N ILE A 88 -3.00 4.65 10.17
CA ILE A 88 -3.90 4.92 11.28
C ILE A 88 -3.19 5.73 12.37
N PRO A 89 -3.90 6.59 13.13
CA PRO A 89 -3.31 7.23 14.30
C PRO A 89 -2.91 6.19 15.36
N TYR A 90 -1.82 6.45 16.09
CA TYR A 90 -1.40 5.60 17.20
C TYR A 90 -2.49 5.45 18.26
N SER A 91 -3.22 6.54 18.55
CA SER A 91 -4.37 6.53 19.45
C SER A 91 -5.46 5.53 19.05
N LEU A 92 -5.68 5.32 17.75
CA LEU A 92 -6.65 4.34 17.25
C LEU A 92 -6.11 2.91 17.39
N PHE A 93 -4.81 2.70 17.23
CA PHE A 93 -4.18 1.40 17.46
C PHE A 93 -4.30 0.95 18.91
N LEU A 94 -4.27 1.87 19.88
CA LEU A 94 -4.46 1.57 21.29
C LEU A 94 -5.87 1.05 21.63
N GLU A 95 -6.87 1.21 20.75
CA GLU A 95 -8.21 0.65 20.91
C GLU A 95 -8.28 -0.86 20.59
N ILE A 96 -7.23 -1.43 19.98
CA ILE A 96 -7.11 -2.86 19.69
C ILE A 96 -6.96 -3.65 21.02
N PRO A 97 -7.41 -4.91 21.14
CA PRO A 97 -7.11 -5.73 22.32
C PRO A 97 -5.60 -5.84 22.61
N GLU A 98 -5.19 -5.72 23.87
CA GLU A 98 -3.76 -5.64 24.27
C GLU A 98 -2.94 -6.85 23.78
N ASP A 99 -3.51 -8.05 23.84
CA ASP A 99 -2.84 -9.28 23.36
C ASP A 99 -2.50 -9.21 21.87
N LEU A 100 -3.41 -8.65 21.07
CA LEU A 100 -3.19 -8.45 19.64
C LEU A 100 -2.17 -7.32 19.40
N GLN A 101 -2.24 -6.23 20.17
CA GLN A 101 -1.23 -5.16 20.09
C GLN A 101 0.19 -5.71 20.33
N ARG A 102 0.38 -6.50 21.39
CA ARG A 102 1.67 -7.13 21.72
C ARG A 102 2.17 -8.01 20.58
N THR A 103 1.30 -8.88 20.07
CA THR A 103 1.62 -9.77 18.95
C THR A 103 2.06 -8.99 17.71
N LEU A 104 1.34 -7.91 17.37
CA LEU A 104 1.66 -7.06 16.22
C LEU A 104 3.02 -6.35 16.39
N TRP A 105 3.30 -5.86 17.60
CA TRP A 105 4.57 -5.22 17.93
C TRP A 105 5.76 -6.18 17.89
N ASP A 106 5.60 -7.39 18.44
CA ASP A 106 6.66 -8.40 18.43
C ASP A 106 7.00 -8.83 16.99
N ASN A 107 5.97 -9.00 16.16
CA ASN A 107 6.15 -9.27 14.73
C ASN A 107 6.88 -8.13 14.01
N ALA A 108 6.50 -6.87 14.27
CA ALA A 108 7.14 -5.70 13.67
C ALA A 108 8.63 -5.61 14.04
N LYS A 109 8.97 -5.85 15.31
CA LYS A 109 10.36 -5.88 15.80
C LYS A 109 11.18 -7.00 15.15
N ALA A 110 10.58 -8.17 14.96
CA ALA A 110 11.25 -9.30 14.30
C ALA A 110 11.60 -8.97 12.85
N ILE A 111 10.68 -8.31 12.13
CA ILE A 111 10.89 -7.90 10.73
C ILE A 111 11.96 -6.81 10.63
N ASP A 112 11.93 -5.78 11.49
CA ASP A 112 12.95 -4.73 11.52
C ASP A 112 14.36 -5.31 11.73
N LYS A 113 14.49 -6.27 12.66
CA LYS A 113 15.74 -6.96 12.91
C LYS A 113 16.23 -7.74 11.69
N ASP A 114 15.34 -8.47 11.02
CA ASP A 114 15.69 -9.23 9.80
C ASP A 114 16.13 -8.30 8.67
N ASN A 115 15.45 -7.16 8.48
CA ASN A 115 15.81 -6.17 7.47
C ASN A 115 17.20 -5.57 7.73
N LYS A 116 17.52 -5.20 8.98
CA LYS A 116 18.85 -4.70 9.36
C LYS A 116 19.96 -5.72 9.07
N LEU A 117 19.72 -6.99 9.38
CA LEU A 117 20.66 -8.08 9.09
C LEU A 117 20.90 -8.22 7.58
N ARG A 118 19.84 -8.15 6.75
CA ARG A 118 19.96 -8.21 5.29
C ARG A 118 20.78 -7.05 4.74
N ASP A 119 20.53 -5.84 5.22
CA ASP A 119 21.26 -4.65 4.79
C ASP A 119 22.77 -4.74 5.12
N GLU A 120 23.11 -5.28 6.28
CA GLU A 120 24.50 -5.51 6.69
C GLU A 120 25.19 -6.56 5.79
N VAL A 121 24.51 -7.66 5.49
CA VAL A 121 25.04 -8.71 4.58
C VAL A 121 25.21 -8.16 3.16
N SER A 122 24.25 -7.38 2.66
CA SER A 122 24.35 -6.75 1.34
C SER A 122 25.50 -5.75 1.24
N LYS A 123 25.78 -5.00 2.32
CA LYS A 123 26.93 -4.07 2.38
C LYS A 123 28.27 -4.79 2.52
N ALA A 124 28.31 -5.97 3.13
CA ALA A 124 29.54 -6.76 3.27
C ALA A 124 29.89 -7.58 2.01
N ALA A 125 28.91 -7.81 1.14
CA ALA A 125 29.06 -8.61 -0.09
C ALA A 125 29.28 -7.77 -1.36
N GLY A 126 29.25 -6.43 -1.27
CA GLY A 126 29.53 -5.48 -2.37
C GLY A 126 30.84 -4.75 -2.17
#